data_AF-N1ZEJ0-F1
#
_entry.id   AF-N1ZEJ0-F1
#
_cell.length_a   1.000
_cell.length_b   1.000
_cell.length_c   1.000
_cell.angle_alpha   90.00
_cell.angle_beta   90.00
_cell.angle_gamma   90.00
#
_symmetry.space_group_name_H-M   'P 1'
#
loop_
_entity.id
_entity.type
_entity.pdbx_description
1 polymer ?
#
loop_
_entity_poly.entity_id
_entity_poly.type
_entity_poly.pdbx_seq_one_letter_code
_entity_poly.pdbx_strand_id
1 'polypeptide(L)'
;MQTCHSDMVRRWVLNLQRMGRISRKGNENQKVNIFRYVTKDTFDSYNWTLIENKQRFIGQVMTSKNPARSAEDIDSTTLSYAEIKSLTTGDKRIKEKMDLDVQVNKLKVLKTNYTSQLYYLQDKITIHYPEIIKNTEQTIERLEQATTILQQYPKQENDFFMILQGKNFTEKKEAGEKILSLCKTITTTEQSLSIGNYKGFDMKLGFEGKHFEITLKQANNYKIELGQDVFGNITRINNAIENIPHLLDKQKEKLTQLHLELEKAKAEVEKPFLQEEELKQKSKRLAELNAELDMEQPRNSTSQSQQNAEKAEEKKPSILTALNSFKPKENTTEIKKQKEVML
;
A
#
# COMPACT_ATOMS: atom_id res chain seq x y z
N MET A 1 -30.27 -24.47 -25.60
CA MET A 1 -30.66 -23.75 -24.37
C MET A 1 -30.97 -24.81 -23.31
N GLN A 2 -30.12 -25.00 -22.30
CA GLN A 2 -30.36 -25.98 -21.23
C GLN A 2 -30.82 -25.26 -19.97
N THR A 3 -32.00 -25.63 -19.48
CA THR A 3 -32.57 -25.18 -18.20
C THR A 3 -32.33 -26.24 -17.13
N CYS A 4 -31.44 -25.97 -16.17
CA CYS A 4 -31.24 -26.83 -15.00
C CYS A 4 -32.17 -26.42 -13.86
N HIS A 5 -32.92 -27.39 -13.33
CA HIS A 5 -33.85 -27.23 -12.20
C HIS A 5 -33.20 -27.75 -10.91
N SER A 6 -33.49 -27.11 -9.78
CA SER A 6 -32.74 -27.30 -8.53
C SER A 6 -33.58 -26.92 -7.30
N ASP A 7 -34.26 -27.88 -6.69
CA ASP A 7 -34.80 -27.78 -5.32
C ASP A 7 -33.68 -28.07 -4.31
N MET A 8 -32.88 -27.05 -4.00
CA MET A 8 -31.55 -27.29 -3.42
C MET A 8 -31.14 -26.32 -2.33
N VAL A 9 -32.13 -25.88 -1.57
CA VAL A 9 -31.92 -25.14 -0.34
C VAL A 9 -31.16 -26.01 0.70
N ARG A 10 -31.26 -27.35 0.63
CA ARG A 10 -30.70 -28.28 1.64
C ARG A 10 -29.23 -28.70 1.43
N ARG A 11 -28.59 -28.42 0.28
CA ARG A 11 -27.20 -28.92 0.02
C ARG A 11 -26.32 -27.93 -0.75
N TRP A 12 -26.00 -26.83 -0.08
CA TRP A 12 -25.19 -25.69 -0.55
C TRP A 12 -23.89 -26.06 -1.30
N VAL A 13 -23.13 -27.06 -0.83
CA VAL A 13 -21.87 -27.50 -1.49
C VAL A 13 -22.10 -27.94 -2.94
N LEU A 14 -23.23 -28.62 -3.21
CA LEU A 14 -23.56 -29.07 -4.56
C LEU A 14 -23.99 -27.91 -5.46
N ASN A 15 -24.54 -26.83 -4.89
CA ASN A 15 -24.95 -25.65 -5.64
C ASN A 15 -23.73 -24.92 -6.21
N LEU A 16 -22.73 -24.58 -5.38
CA LEU A 16 -21.50 -23.92 -5.83
C LEU A 16 -20.71 -24.75 -6.83
N GLN A 17 -20.56 -26.05 -6.56
CA GLN A 17 -19.84 -26.95 -7.46
C GLN A 17 -20.54 -27.06 -8.83
N ARG A 18 -21.87 -27.09 -8.86
CA ARG A 18 -22.65 -27.09 -10.10
C ARG A 18 -22.55 -25.73 -10.81
N MET A 19 -22.71 -24.62 -10.10
CA MET A 19 -22.56 -23.28 -10.68
C MET A 19 -21.19 -23.08 -11.32
N GLY A 20 -20.12 -23.54 -10.67
CA GLY A 20 -18.75 -23.49 -11.23
C GLY A 20 -18.58 -24.35 -12.49
N ARG A 21 -19.31 -25.48 -12.62
CA ARG A 21 -19.33 -26.29 -13.84
C ARG A 21 -20.16 -25.68 -14.97
N ILE A 22 -21.23 -24.96 -14.61
CA ILE A 22 -22.14 -24.30 -15.54
C ILE A 22 -21.51 -23.03 -16.13
N SER A 23 -20.88 -22.20 -15.28
CA SER A 23 -20.24 -20.94 -15.66
C SER A 23 -18.72 -21.11 -15.77
N ARG A 24 -18.27 -21.87 -16.78
CA ARG A 24 -16.84 -22.09 -17.08
C ARG A 24 -16.50 -21.65 -18.49
N LYS A 25 -15.24 -21.24 -18.70
CA LYS A 25 -14.69 -21.03 -20.06
C LYS A 25 -14.72 -22.37 -20.81
N GLY A 26 -15.18 -22.35 -22.06
CA GLY A 26 -15.36 -23.56 -22.89
C GLY A 26 -16.71 -24.28 -22.74
N ASN A 27 -17.72 -23.62 -22.19
CA ASN A 27 -19.10 -24.11 -22.28
C ASN A 27 -19.67 -23.87 -23.69
N GLU A 28 -20.45 -24.82 -24.21
CA GLU A 28 -21.05 -24.75 -25.56
C GLU A 28 -22.09 -23.64 -25.70
N ASN A 29 -22.71 -23.22 -24.59
CA ASN A 29 -23.69 -22.15 -24.57
C ASN A 29 -23.02 -20.82 -24.18
N GLN A 30 -23.14 -19.79 -25.02
CA GLN A 30 -22.62 -18.44 -24.74
C GLN A 30 -23.32 -17.74 -23.56
N LYS A 31 -24.58 -18.09 -23.30
CA LYS A 31 -25.38 -17.55 -22.18
C LYS A 31 -26.06 -18.69 -21.45
N VAL A 32 -26.04 -18.65 -20.11
CA VAL A 32 -26.71 -19.63 -19.26
C VAL A 32 -27.59 -18.90 -18.26
N ASN A 33 -28.84 -19.36 -18.14
CA ASN A 33 -29.81 -18.84 -17.17
C ASN A 33 -29.88 -19.79 -15.98
N ILE A 34 -29.73 -19.25 -14.77
CA ILE A 34 -29.83 -20.00 -13.51
C ILE A 34 -31.10 -19.55 -12.81
N PHE A 35 -32.09 -20.44 -12.75
CA PHE A 35 -33.33 -20.19 -12.03
C PHE A 35 -33.23 -20.72 -10.60
N ARG A 36 -33.61 -19.90 -9.64
CA ARG A 36 -33.74 -20.29 -8.23
C ARG A 36 -35.22 -20.22 -7.86
N TYR A 37 -35.78 -21.37 -7.52
CA TYR A 37 -37.18 -21.46 -7.11
C TYR A 37 -37.28 -21.28 -5.61
N VAL A 38 -38.26 -20.49 -5.22
CA VAL A 38 -38.40 -20.09 -3.83
C VAL A 38 -39.88 -19.92 -3.54
N THR A 39 -40.32 -20.48 -2.42
CA THR A 39 -41.71 -20.38 -2.00
C THR A 39 -41.86 -19.17 -1.08
N LYS A 40 -42.94 -18.40 -1.28
CA LYS A 40 -43.27 -17.27 -0.40
C LYS A 40 -43.82 -17.80 0.93
N ASP A 41 -43.46 -17.14 2.01
CA ASP A 41 -43.90 -17.36 3.38
C ASP A 41 -43.62 -18.77 3.93
N THR A 42 -42.54 -19.41 3.46
CA THR A 42 -42.10 -20.75 3.91
C THR A 42 -40.79 -20.70 4.68
N PHE A 43 -40.42 -21.86 5.27
CA PHE A 43 -39.15 -22.11 5.94
C PHE A 43 -37.89 -21.93 5.05
N ASP A 44 -38.07 -21.62 3.76
CA ASP A 44 -36.96 -21.33 2.85
C ASP A 44 -36.13 -20.11 3.31
N SER A 45 -36.74 -19.13 3.98
CA SER A 45 -36.07 -17.95 4.54
C SER A 45 -34.94 -18.29 5.52
N TYR A 46 -35.18 -19.28 6.39
CA TYR A 46 -34.21 -19.76 7.37
C TYR A 46 -33.00 -20.39 6.69
N ASN A 47 -33.24 -21.23 5.69
CA ASN A 47 -32.17 -21.92 5.00
C ASN A 47 -31.33 -20.96 4.14
N TRP A 48 -31.94 -19.94 3.53
CA TRP A 48 -31.19 -18.90 2.81
C TRP A 48 -30.30 -18.08 3.76
N THR A 49 -30.77 -17.80 4.99
CA THR A 49 -29.93 -17.19 6.03
C THR A 49 -28.70 -18.04 6.37
N LEU A 50 -28.87 -19.36 6.47
CA LEU A 50 -27.76 -20.28 6.73
C LEU A 50 -26.75 -20.31 5.59
N ILE A 51 -27.23 -20.28 4.35
CA ILE A 51 -26.41 -20.23 3.14
C ILE A 51 -25.62 -18.91 3.07
N GLU A 52 -26.29 -17.79 3.34
CA GLU A 52 -25.71 -16.45 3.38
C GLU A 52 -24.54 -16.39 4.39
N ASN A 53 -24.77 -16.85 5.63
CA ASN A 53 -23.75 -16.87 6.67
C ASN A 53 -22.54 -17.74 6.30
N LYS A 54 -22.77 -18.90 5.67
CA LYS A 54 -21.69 -19.78 5.20
C LYS A 54 -20.88 -19.15 4.07
N GLN A 55 -21.55 -18.53 3.11
CA GLN A 55 -20.88 -17.82 2.01
C GLN A 55 -20.03 -16.67 2.55
N ARG A 56 -20.57 -15.88 3.48
CA ARG A 56 -19.86 -14.77 4.12
C ARG A 56 -18.59 -15.24 4.84
N PHE A 57 -18.69 -16.31 5.63
CA PHE A 57 -17.52 -16.91 6.30
C PHE A 57 -16.45 -17.36 5.31
N ILE A 58 -16.84 -18.02 4.22
CA ILE A 58 -15.88 -18.53 3.22
C ILE A 58 -15.26 -17.40 2.42
N GLY A 59 -16.04 -16.37 2.07
CA GLY A 59 -15.50 -15.15 1.46
C GLY A 59 -14.41 -14.52 2.32
N GLN A 60 -14.64 -14.40 3.63
CA GLN A 60 -13.63 -13.89 4.57
C GLN A 60 -12.35 -14.75 4.58
N VAL A 61 -12.50 -16.08 4.63
CA VAL A 61 -11.36 -17.02 4.62
C VAL A 61 -10.58 -16.96 3.30
N MET A 62 -11.27 -16.93 2.16
CA MET A 62 -10.64 -16.89 0.83
C MET A 62 -9.87 -15.59 0.58
N THR A 63 -10.34 -14.48 1.15
CA THR A 63 -9.72 -13.17 0.92
C THR A 63 -8.52 -12.93 1.85
N SER A 64 -8.20 -13.84 2.79
CA SER A 64 -7.13 -13.71 3.80
C SER A 64 -7.14 -12.42 4.63
N LYS A 65 -8.21 -11.62 4.55
CA LYS A 65 -8.37 -10.38 5.32
C LYS A 65 -8.88 -10.76 6.71
N ASN A 66 -8.04 -10.58 7.72
CA ASN A 66 -8.38 -10.78 9.13
C ASN A 66 -9.63 -9.92 9.48
N PRO A 67 -10.70 -10.45 10.11
CA PRO A 67 -11.94 -9.73 10.40
C PRO A 67 -11.78 -8.41 11.18
N ALA A 68 -10.63 -8.19 11.83
CA ALA A 68 -10.32 -6.99 12.61
C ALA A 68 -9.85 -5.77 11.78
N ARG A 69 -9.51 -5.91 10.49
CA ARG A 69 -9.15 -4.78 9.62
C ARG A 69 -9.89 -4.87 8.27
N SER A 70 -11.00 -4.15 8.20
CA SER A 70 -11.85 -3.89 7.02
C SER A 70 -12.09 -5.09 6.10
N ALA A 71 -13.06 -5.93 6.47
CA ALA A 71 -13.62 -6.97 5.62
C ALA A 71 -14.96 -6.48 5.03
N GLU A 72 -14.91 -5.69 3.97
CA GLU A 72 -16.10 -5.20 3.24
C GLU A 72 -16.07 -5.55 1.74
N ASP A 73 -15.39 -6.62 1.33
CA ASP A 73 -15.78 -7.32 0.09
C ASP A 73 -16.96 -8.24 0.44
N ILE A 74 -18.16 -7.67 0.45
CA ILE A 74 -19.39 -8.47 0.45
C ILE A 74 -19.44 -9.11 -0.93
N ASP A 75 -19.26 -10.43 -0.99
CA ASP A 75 -19.34 -11.17 -2.24
C ASP A 75 -20.69 -10.91 -2.93
N SER A 76 -20.66 -10.63 -4.22
CA SER A 76 -21.84 -10.41 -5.07
C SER A 76 -22.89 -11.52 -4.92
N THR A 77 -22.46 -12.75 -4.61
CA THR A 77 -23.38 -13.87 -4.38
C THR A 77 -24.12 -13.77 -3.05
N THR A 78 -23.52 -13.18 -2.00
CA THR A 78 -24.16 -12.92 -0.71
C THR A 78 -25.32 -11.95 -0.86
N LEU A 79 -25.15 -10.87 -1.65
CA LEU A 79 -26.22 -9.90 -1.93
C LEU A 79 -27.44 -10.57 -2.60
N SER A 80 -27.19 -11.50 -3.53
CA SER A 80 -28.25 -12.26 -4.21
C SER A 80 -29.02 -13.22 -3.28
N TYR A 81 -28.36 -13.82 -2.27
CA TYR A 81 -29.04 -14.65 -1.27
C TYR A 81 -29.88 -13.82 -0.30
N ALA A 82 -29.40 -12.62 -0.02
CA ALA A 82 -30.08 -11.64 0.79
C ALA A 82 -31.42 -11.21 0.12
N GLU A 83 -31.39 -10.87 -1.17
CA GLU A 83 -32.59 -10.55 -1.96
C GLU A 83 -33.61 -11.69 -1.96
N ILE A 84 -33.15 -12.94 -2.11
CA ILE A 84 -34.01 -14.13 -2.08
C ILE A 84 -34.70 -14.29 -0.72
N LYS A 85 -33.98 -14.05 0.38
CA LYS A 85 -34.54 -14.08 1.74
C LYS A 85 -35.59 -12.98 1.97
N SER A 86 -35.44 -11.82 1.33
CA SER A 86 -36.49 -10.79 1.40
C SER A 86 -37.78 -11.24 0.70
N LEU A 87 -37.65 -11.90 -0.45
CA LEU A 87 -38.77 -12.39 -1.25
C LEU A 87 -39.51 -13.56 -0.57
N THR A 88 -38.81 -14.38 0.21
CA THR A 88 -39.41 -15.52 0.93
C THR A 88 -40.25 -15.12 2.13
N THR A 89 -39.96 -13.98 2.74
CA THR A 89 -40.56 -13.65 4.04
C THR A 89 -41.80 -12.77 3.89
N GLY A 90 -42.05 -12.23 2.70
CA GLY A 90 -43.23 -11.39 2.41
C GLY A 90 -43.23 -10.03 3.10
N ASP A 91 -42.43 -9.84 4.14
CA ASP A 91 -42.35 -8.62 4.95
C ASP A 91 -41.58 -7.50 4.22
N LYS A 92 -42.28 -6.39 3.99
CA LYS A 92 -41.73 -5.18 3.37
C LYS A 92 -40.61 -4.56 4.21
N ARG A 93 -40.62 -4.73 5.53
CA ARG A 93 -39.60 -4.21 6.46
C ARG A 93 -38.25 -4.90 6.25
N ILE A 94 -38.24 -6.20 6.01
CA ILE A 94 -37.00 -6.94 5.71
C ILE A 94 -36.39 -6.45 4.39
N LYS A 95 -37.21 -6.19 3.37
CA LYS A 95 -36.72 -5.61 2.12
C LYS A 95 -36.12 -4.21 2.32
N GLU A 96 -36.84 -3.33 3.04
CA GLU A 96 -36.36 -1.97 3.35
C GLU A 96 -35.02 -2.03 4.12
N LYS A 97 -34.88 -2.93 5.09
CA LYS A 97 -33.63 -3.13 5.83
C LYS A 97 -32.47 -3.46 4.92
N MET A 98 -32.68 -4.36 3.96
CA MET A 98 -31.61 -4.81 3.06
C MET A 98 -31.17 -3.71 2.11
N ASP A 99 -32.12 -2.97 1.55
CA ASP A 99 -31.82 -1.80 0.71
C ASP A 99 -31.07 -0.73 1.52
N LEU A 100 -31.45 -0.50 2.78
CA LEU A 100 -30.77 0.43 3.68
C LEU A 100 -29.37 -0.07 4.10
N ASP A 101 -29.20 -1.36 4.39
CA ASP A 101 -27.91 -1.97 4.73
C ASP A 101 -26.89 -1.75 3.61
N VAL A 102 -27.29 -2.00 2.35
CA VAL A 102 -26.43 -1.77 1.17
C VAL A 102 -26.05 -0.29 1.04
N GLN A 103 -27.02 0.61 1.17
CA GLN A 103 -26.79 2.05 1.05
C GLN A 103 -25.90 2.58 2.17
N VAL A 104 -26.15 2.18 3.42
CA VAL A 104 -25.36 2.58 4.59
C VAL A 104 -23.94 2.03 4.47
N ASN A 105 -23.75 0.80 4.03
CA ASN A 105 -22.41 0.23 3.82
C ASN A 105 -21.65 1.02 2.74
N LYS A 106 -22.28 1.33 1.60
CA LYS A 106 -21.68 2.17 0.57
C LYS A 106 -21.25 3.54 1.12
N LEU A 107 -22.12 4.18 1.90
CA LEU A 107 -21.82 5.48 2.52
C LEU A 107 -20.71 5.38 3.58
N LYS A 108 -20.64 4.28 4.35
CA LYS A 108 -19.56 4.02 5.32
C LYS A 108 -18.20 3.82 4.64
N VAL A 109 -18.16 3.12 3.51
CA VAL A 109 -16.93 3.00 2.70
C VAL A 109 -16.47 4.38 2.25
N LEU A 110 -17.38 5.20 1.73
CA LEU A 110 -17.07 6.57 1.29
C LEU A 110 -16.58 7.44 2.45
N LYS A 111 -17.21 7.35 3.63
CA LYS A 111 -16.77 8.04 4.84
C LYS A 111 -15.39 7.58 5.31
N THR A 112 -15.14 6.27 5.29
CA THR A 112 -13.83 5.71 5.66
C THR A 112 -12.75 6.24 4.73
N ASN A 113 -12.98 6.21 3.42
CA ASN A 113 -12.06 6.78 2.42
C ASN A 113 -11.81 8.27 2.65
N TYR A 114 -12.87 9.05 2.89
CA TYR A 114 -12.76 10.47 3.23
C TYR A 114 -11.91 10.69 4.49
N THR A 115 -12.16 9.95 5.58
CA THR A 115 -11.37 10.09 6.82
C THR A 115 -9.90 9.70 6.62
N SER A 116 -9.62 8.64 5.85
CA SER A 116 -8.23 8.26 5.52
C SER A 116 -7.52 9.34 4.69
N GLN A 117 -8.21 9.94 3.73
CA GLN A 117 -7.69 11.06 2.96
C GLN A 117 -7.46 12.30 3.84
N LEU A 118 -8.37 12.58 4.76
CA LEU A 118 -8.25 13.69 5.72
C LEU A 118 -7.00 13.53 6.59
N TYR A 119 -6.81 12.35 7.20
CA TYR A 119 -5.61 12.07 8.01
C TYR A 119 -4.33 12.15 7.17
N TYR A 120 -4.34 11.58 5.96
CA TYR A 120 -3.21 11.67 5.05
C TYR A 120 -2.84 13.13 4.72
N LEU A 121 -3.83 13.99 4.45
CA LEU A 121 -3.61 15.40 4.19
C LEU A 121 -3.12 16.14 5.44
N GLN A 122 -3.66 15.86 6.62
CA GLN A 122 -3.22 16.43 7.89
C GLN A 122 -1.75 16.09 8.20
N ASP A 123 -1.37 14.83 8.02
CA ASP A 123 0.03 14.39 8.17
C ASP A 123 0.93 15.09 7.15
N LYS A 124 0.46 15.22 5.90
CA LYS A 124 1.21 15.91 4.84
C LYS A 124 1.44 17.39 5.18
N ILE A 125 0.43 18.07 5.73
CA ILE A 125 0.51 19.48 6.15
C ILE A 125 1.40 19.66 7.37
N THR A 126 1.35 18.74 8.33
CA THR A 126 2.03 18.90 9.63
C THR A 126 3.49 18.46 9.57
N ILE A 127 3.79 17.38 8.83
CA ILE A 127 5.10 16.75 8.82
C ILE A 127 5.81 17.01 7.50
N HIS A 128 5.20 16.56 6.40
CA HIS A 128 5.89 16.47 5.10
C HIS A 128 6.18 17.83 4.46
N TYR A 129 5.18 18.72 4.36
CA TYR A 129 5.37 20.03 3.74
C TYR A 129 6.38 20.90 4.51
N PRO A 130 6.31 21.05 5.85
CA PRO A 130 7.27 21.84 6.61
C PRO A 130 8.71 21.30 6.48
N GLU A 131 8.89 19.98 6.48
CA GLU A 131 10.20 19.36 6.33
C GLU A 131 10.81 19.67 4.95
N ILE A 132 10.03 19.51 3.88
CA ILE A 132 10.51 19.77 2.52
C ILE A 132 10.75 21.27 2.30
N ILE A 133 9.90 22.14 2.83
CA ILE A 133 10.08 23.60 2.75
C ILE A 133 11.39 23.97 3.43
N LYS A 134 11.61 23.54 4.68
CA LYS A 134 12.85 23.80 5.42
C LYS A 134 14.09 23.31 4.67
N ASN A 135 14.05 22.10 4.13
CA ASN A 135 15.16 21.55 3.34
C ASN A 135 15.41 22.34 2.05
N THR A 136 14.34 22.81 1.40
CA THR A 136 14.43 23.62 0.19
C THR A 136 14.98 25.02 0.50
N GLU A 137 14.54 25.66 1.58
CA GLU A 137 15.07 26.93 2.09
C GLU A 137 16.56 26.85 2.40
N GLN A 138 17.00 25.82 3.14
CA GLN A 138 18.42 25.60 3.41
C GLN A 138 19.24 25.38 2.13
N THR A 139 18.64 24.73 1.13
CA THR A 139 19.28 24.53 -0.16
C THR A 139 19.42 25.85 -0.91
N ILE A 140 18.39 26.69 -0.90
CA ILE A 140 18.43 28.04 -1.49
C ILE A 140 19.51 28.88 -0.81
N GLU A 141 19.56 28.90 0.52
CA GLU A 141 20.58 29.66 1.27
C GLU A 141 22.01 29.26 0.87
N ARG A 142 22.28 27.96 0.76
CA ARG A 142 23.59 27.46 0.30
C ARG A 142 23.88 27.87 -1.14
N LEU A 143 22.90 27.82 -2.02
CA LEU A 143 23.06 28.24 -3.42
C LEU A 143 23.23 29.76 -3.52
N GLU A 144 22.59 30.55 -2.67
CA GLU A 144 22.75 32.02 -2.61
C GLU A 144 24.18 32.38 -2.19
N GLN A 145 24.70 31.71 -1.16
CA GLN A 145 26.11 31.83 -0.76
C GLN A 145 27.05 31.44 -1.92
N ALA A 146 26.77 30.34 -2.63
CA ALA A 146 27.53 29.93 -3.80
C ALA A 146 27.49 30.96 -4.94
N THR A 147 26.32 31.55 -5.23
CA THR A 147 26.21 32.61 -6.24
C THR A 147 26.97 33.88 -5.86
N THR A 148 27.02 34.21 -4.56
CA THR A 148 27.79 35.34 -4.05
C THR A 148 29.29 35.12 -4.24
N ILE A 149 29.78 33.90 -3.94
CA ILE A 149 31.17 33.50 -4.22
C ILE A 149 31.45 33.62 -5.72
N LEU A 150 30.54 33.17 -6.58
CA LEU A 150 30.70 33.27 -8.03
C LEU A 150 30.83 34.71 -8.54
N GLN A 151 30.06 35.64 -7.99
CA GLN A 151 30.11 37.05 -8.39
C GLN A 151 31.47 37.69 -8.07
N GLN A 152 32.21 37.19 -7.07
CA GLN A 152 33.57 37.64 -6.75
C GLN A 152 34.61 37.20 -7.80
N TYR A 153 34.26 36.26 -8.68
CA TYR A 153 35.09 35.81 -9.81
C TYR A 153 34.40 36.18 -11.14
N PRO A 154 34.39 37.49 -11.52
CA PRO A 154 33.77 37.93 -12.74
C PRO A 154 34.37 37.23 -13.97
N LYS A 155 33.56 37.03 -15.00
CA LYS A 155 33.88 36.30 -16.25
C LYS A 155 34.99 36.94 -17.11
N GLN A 156 35.71 37.94 -16.61
CA GLN A 156 36.71 38.66 -17.40
C GLN A 156 38.04 37.88 -17.50
N GLU A 157 38.22 37.36 -18.71
CA GLU A 157 39.47 37.14 -19.46
C GLU A 157 40.46 36.05 -19.01
N ASN A 158 40.26 34.88 -19.64
CA ASN A 158 41.25 33.97 -20.22
C ASN A 158 42.26 33.20 -19.36
N ASP A 159 42.52 33.57 -18.11
CA ASP A 159 43.44 32.79 -17.30
C ASP A 159 42.65 31.74 -16.50
N PHE A 160 42.58 30.53 -17.07
CA PHE A 160 42.14 29.36 -16.31
C PHE A 160 43.03 29.25 -15.07
N PHE A 161 42.47 29.48 -13.88
CA PHE A 161 43.22 29.41 -12.64
C PHE A 161 42.58 28.38 -11.72
N MET A 162 43.32 27.31 -11.44
CA MET A 162 42.89 26.24 -10.55
C MET A 162 44.01 25.91 -9.57
N ILE A 163 43.69 25.83 -8.28
CA ILE A 163 44.63 25.42 -7.25
C ILE A 163 44.38 23.96 -6.96
N LEU A 164 45.34 23.07 -7.22
CA LEU A 164 45.27 21.65 -6.89
C LEU A 164 46.43 21.27 -5.95
N GLN A 165 46.12 20.70 -4.79
CA GLN A 165 47.09 20.34 -3.73
C GLN A 165 48.08 21.48 -3.40
N GLY A 166 47.62 22.73 -3.41
CA GLY A 166 48.45 23.91 -3.13
C GLY A 166 49.35 24.37 -4.29
N LYS A 167 49.25 23.76 -5.48
CA LYS A 167 49.92 24.21 -6.71
C LYS A 167 48.94 24.92 -7.63
N ASN A 168 49.38 26.02 -8.23
CA ASN A 168 48.58 26.80 -9.17
C ASN A 168 48.77 26.24 -10.58
N PHE A 169 47.66 25.96 -11.26
CA PHE A 169 47.64 25.53 -12.65
C PHE A 169 46.97 26.60 -13.50
N THR A 170 47.72 27.10 -14.49
CA THR A 170 47.24 28.07 -15.50
C THR A 170 46.81 27.38 -16.80
N GLU A 171 47.26 26.15 -17.04
CA GLU A 171 46.89 25.35 -18.19
C GLU A 171 45.81 24.30 -17.87
N LYS A 172 44.79 24.23 -18.74
CA LYS A 172 43.71 23.24 -18.63
C LYS A 172 44.22 21.79 -18.76
N LYS A 173 45.22 21.54 -19.63
CA LYS A 173 45.78 20.19 -19.82
C LYS A 173 46.41 19.66 -18.53
N GLU A 174 47.32 20.44 -17.95
CA GLU A 174 48.05 20.06 -16.74
C GLU A 174 47.11 19.84 -15.54
N ALA A 175 46.10 20.70 -15.37
CA ALA A 175 45.12 20.54 -14.30
C ALA A 175 44.28 19.26 -14.46
N GLY A 176 43.82 18.95 -15.67
CA GLY A 176 43.01 17.76 -15.93
C GLY A 176 43.81 16.47 -15.77
N GLU A 177 45.06 16.44 -16.21
CA GLU A 177 45.98 15.32 -16.00
C GLU A 177 46.26 15.11 -14.51
N LYS A 178 46.44 16.22 -13.77
CA LYS A 178 46.63 16.14 -12.32
C LYS A 178 45.39 15.58 -11.63
N ILE A 179 44.18 16.02 -11.99
CA ILE A 179 42.93 15.46 -11.45
C ILE A 179 42.83 13.95 -11.72
N LEU A 180 43.14 13.50 -12.95
CA LEU A 180 43.13 12.06 -13.28
C LEU A 180 44.20 11.28 -12.49
N SER A 181 45.38 11.87 -12.27
CA SER A 181 46.41 11.25 -11.43
C SER A 181 45.94 11.09 -9.99
N LEU A 182 45.19 12.07 -9.46
CA LEU A 182 44.61 12.01 -8.11
C LEU A 182 43.48 10.98 -8.03
N CYS A 183 42.70 10.79 -9.09
CA CYS A 183 41.71 9.71 -9.16
C CYS A 183 42.37 8.34 -8.97
N LYS A 184 43.53 8.10 -9.59
CA LYS A 184 44.27 6.82 -9.43
C LYS A 184 44.77 6.56 -8.01
N THR A 185 44.89 7.61 -7.17
CA THR A 185 45.34 7.46 -5.77
C THR A 185 44.21 7.04 -4.83
N ILE A 186 42.95 7.19 -5.24
CA ILE A 186 41.78 6.81 -4.44
C ILE A 186 41.34 5.41 -4.87
N THR A 187 41.51 4.45 -3.98
CA THR A 187 41.21 3.04 -4.25
C THR A 187 39.95 2.57 -3.53
N THR A 188 39.48 3.31 -2.53
CA THR A 188 38.39 2.89 -1.64
C THR A 188 37.23 3.89 -1.65
N THR A 189 36.00 3.37 -1.62
CA THR A 189 34.75 4.14 -1.71
C THR A 189 34.56 5.16 -0.56
N GLU A 190 35.18 4.92 0.59
CA GLU A 190 35.05 5.79 1.78
C GLU A 190 36.09 6.92 1.83
N GLN A 191 37.06 6.94 0.91
CA GLN A 191 38.11 7.94 0.89
C GLN A 191 37.65 9.17 0.11
N SER A 192 37.57 10.32 0.79
CA SER A 192 37.40 11.62 0.14
C SER A 192 38.68 12.45 0.29
N LEU A 193 39.26 12.86 -0.84
CA LEU A 193 40.49 13.66 -0.88
C LEU A 193 40.15 15.10 -1.26
N SER A 194 40.58 16.06 -0.45
CA SER A 194 40.51 17.47 -0.82
C SER A 194 41.50 17.74 -1.95
N ILE A 195 41.02 18.00 -3.16
CA ILE A 195 41.89 18.18 -4.33
C ILE A 195 42.31 19.63 -4.51
N GLY A 196 41.49 20.60 -4.09
CA GLY A 196 41.86 22.01 -4.08
C GLY A 196 40.68 22.96 -4.28
N ASN A 197 40.93 24.15 -4.83
CA ASN A 197 39.94 25.20 -5.00
C ASN A 197 39.86 25.65 -6.48
N TYR A 198 38.64 25.85 -6.97
CA TYR A 198 38.37 26.40 -8.30
C TYR A 198 37.26 27.44 -8.22
N LYS A 199 37.53 28.67 -8.67
CA LYS A 199 36.60 29.82 -8.62
C LYS A 199 35.95 30.03 -7.24
N GLY A 200 36.72 29.83 -6.16
CA GLY A 200 36.24 29.97 -4.78
C GLY A 200 35.53 28.74 -4.21
N PHE A 201 35.34 27.68 -4.99
CA PHE A 201 34.74 26.42 -4.53
C PHE A 201 35.79 25.41 -4.13
N ASP A 202 35.66 24.87 -2.91
CA ASP A 202 36.48 23.76 -2.46
C ASP A 202 35.97 22.46 -3.06
N MET A 203 36.88 21.75 -3.70
CA MET A 203 36.62 20.51 -4.40
C MET A 203 37.16 19.33 -3.60
N LYS A 204 36.28 18.35 -3.36
CA LYS A 204 36.63 17.04 -2.81
C LYS A 204 36.43 15.97 -3.87
N LEU A 205 37.42 15.12 -4.07
CA LEU A 205 37.33 13.95 -4.93
C LEU A 205 36.95 12.74 -4.09
N GLY A 206 35.95 11.98 -4.53
CA GLY A 206 35.55 10.71 -3.96
C GLY A 206 35.41 9.64 -5.05
N PHE A 207 35.34 8.39 -4.63
CA PHE A 207 35.03 7.26 -5.50
C PHE A 207 33.70 6.67 -5.04
N GLU A 208 32.67 6.67 -5.88
CA GLU A 208 31.35 6.14 -5.54
C GLU A 208 30.96 5.03 -6.51
N GLY A 209 30.89 3.80 -6.00
CA GLY A 209 30.58 2.59 -6.77
C GLY A 209 31.63 2.24 -7.83
N LYS A 210 31.51 2.83 -9.03
CA LYS A 210 32.39 2.59 -10.20
C LYS A 210 32.88 3.88 -10.87
N HIS A 211 32.45 5.05 -10.38
CA HIS A 211 32.78 6.34 -10.98
C HIS A 211 33.49 7.24 -9.95
N PHE A 212 34.36 8.11 -10.46
CA PHE A 212 34.98 9.16 -9.64
C PHE A 212 34.06 10.38 -9.64
N GLU A 213 33.86 10.99 -8.48
CA GLU A 213 33.01 12.18 -8.33
C GLU A 213 33.76 13.31 -7.65
N ILE A 214 33.56 14.53 -8.13
CA ILE A 214 33.97 15.75 -7.42
C ILE A 214 32.75 16.35 -6.73
N THR A 215 32.86 16.55 -5.42
CA THR A 215 31.89 17.26 -4.60
C THR A 215 32.35 18.70 -4.37
N LEU A 216 31.50 19.67 -4.74
CA LEU A 216 31.68 21.09 -4.46
C LEU A 216 31.04 21.47 -3.12
N LYS A 217 31.83 21.69 -2.07
CA LYS A 217 31.29 21.88 -0.70
C LYS A 217 30.32 23.06 -0.58
N GLN A 218 30.71 24.22 -1.12
CA GLN A 218 29.97 25.46 -0.99
C GLN A 218 28.71 25.49 -1.88
N ALA A 219 28.60 24.62 -2.88
CA ALA A 219 27.47 24.54 -3.80
C ALA A 219 26.50 23.40 -3.42
N ASN A 220 26.04 23.35 -2.18
CA ASN A 220 25.15 22.28 -1.68
C ASN A 220 25.72 20.85 -1.85
N ASN A 221 27.03 20.67 -1.73
CA ASN A 221 27.71 19.40 -2.02
C ASN A 221 27.35 18.85 -3.41
N TYR A 222 27.30 19.72 -4.42
CA TYR A 222 27.00 19.31 -5.79
C TYR A 222 28.05 18.30 -6.28
N LYS A 223 27.58 17.12 -6.67
CA LYS A 223 28.40 16.00 -7.14
C LYS A 223 28.51 16.05 -8.65
N ILE A 224 29.73 15.87 -9.16
CA ILE A 224 30.08 15.92 -10.58
C ILE A 224 30.81 14.64 -10.92
N GLU A 225 30.22 13.82 -11.78
CA GLU A 225 30.85 12.61 -12.29
C GLU A 225 32.02 12.96 -13.23
N LEU A 226 33.16 12.31 -12.98
CA LEU A 226 34.36 12.41 -13.81
C LEU A 226 34.44 11.27 -14.82
N GLY A 227 34.82 11.61 -16.04
CA GLY A 227 35.17 10.66 -17.09
C GLY A 227 36.68 10.49 -17.22
N GLN A 228 37.11 9.78 -18.28
CA GLN A 228 38.53 9.57 -18.60
C GLN A 228 39.16 10.73 -19.38
N ASP A 229 38.36 11.68 -19.85
CA ASP A 229 38.83 12.80 -20.67
C ASP A 229 39.31 13.98 -19.81
N VAL A 230 40.57 14.38 -20.03
CA VAL A 230 41.27 15.49 -19.36
C VAL A 230 40.50 16.80 -19.49
N PHE A 231 40.06 17.14 -20.71
CA PHE A 231 39.40 18.42 -20.99
C PHE A 231 37.91 18.41 -20.65
N GLY A 232 37.23 17.30 -20.95
CA GLY A 232 35.83 17.11 -20.63
C GLY A 232 35.55 17.27 -19.14
N ASN A 233 36.46 16.80 -18.27
CA ASN A 233 36.31 16.93 -16.82
C ASN A 233 36.32 18.40 -16.35
N ILE A 234 37.25 19.22 -16.85
CA ILE A 234 37.29 20.65 -16.52
C ILE A 234 36.05 21.37 -17.06
N THR A 235 35.62 21.01 -18.27
CA THR A 235 34.42 21.59 -18.88
C THR A 235 33.16 21.24 -18.07
N ARG A 236 33.04 20.00 -17.59
CA ARG A 236 31.94 19.59 -16.69
C ARG A 236 31.94 20.38 -15.38
N ILE A 237 33.10 20.58 -14.76
CA ILE A 237 33.23 21.38 -13.54
C ILE A 237 32.83 22.83 -13.80
N ASN A 238 33.29 23.43 -14.89
CA ASN A 238 32.94 24.81 -15.23
C ASN A 238 31.44 24.95 -15.51
N ASN A 239 30.84 24.04 -16.29
CA ASN A 239 29.41 24.04 -16.58
C ASN A 239 28.57 23.86 -15.30
N ALA A 240 29.02 23.00 -14.37
CA ALA A 240 28.34 22.81 -13.09
C ALA A 240 28.31 24.10 -12.26
N ILE A 241 29.43 24.83 -12.22
CA ILE A 241 29.55 26.10 -11.52
C ILE A 241 28.71 27.19 -12.21
N GLU A 242 28.75 27.27 -13.55
CA GLU A 242 27.97 28.25 -14.31
C GLU A 242 26.44 28.01 -14.21
N ASN A 243 26.01 26.78 -13.93
CA ASN A 243 24.60 26.42 -13.77
C ASN A 243 24.05 26.68 -12.36
N ILE A 244 24.88 27.07 -11.38
CA ILE A 244 24.45 27.36 -10.00
C ILE A 244 23.32 28.40 -9.92
N PRO A 245 23.38 29.55 -10.64
CA PRO A 245 22.29 30.54 -10.61
C PRO A 245 20.95 29.98 -11.13
N HIS A 246 20.99 29.20 -12.20
CA HIS A 246 19.79 28.57 -12.75
C HIS A 246 19.22 27.50 -11.80
N LEU A 247 20.07 26.75 -11.10
CA LEU A 247 19.62 25.84 -10.05
C LEU A 247 18.94 26.59 -8.89
N LEU A 248 19.47 27.75 -8.51
CA LEU A 248 18.88 28.61 -7.49
C LEU A 248 17.48 29.09 -7.89
N ASP A 249 17.31 29.57 -9.13
CA ASP A 249 16.01 30.01 -9.63
C ASP A 249 14.99 28.87 -9.61
N LYS A 250 15.40 27.68 -10.05
CA LYS A 250 14.56 26.47 -10.01
C LYS A 250 14.16 26.07 -8.59
N GLN A 251 15.06 26.20 -7.60
CA GLN A 251 14.70 25.90 -6.21
C GLN A 251 13.76 26.96 -5.63
N LYS A 252 13.92 28.24 -6.00
CA LYS A 252 12.97 29.31 -5.61
C LYS A 252 11.58 29.06 -6.19
N GLU A 253 11.49 28.70 -7.48
CA GLU A 253 10.23 28.30 -8.10
C GLU A 253 9.60 27.11 -7.36
N LYS A 254 10.39 26.07 -7.06
CA LYS A 254 9.92 24.91 -6.29
C LYS A 254 9.38 25.31 -4.92
N LEU A 255 10.05 26.22 -4.20
CA LEU A 255 9.59 26.73 -2.91
C LEU A 255 8.23 27.42 -3.05
N THR A 256 8.04 28.27 -4.06
CA THR A 256 6.74 28.92 -4.30
C THR A 256 5.63 27.91 -4.61
N GLN A 257 5.93 26.87 -5.39
CA GLN A 257 4.99 25.80 -5.70
C GLN A 257 4.60 25.01 -4.44
N LEU A 258 5.58 24.68 -3.58
CA LEU A 258 5.32 23.97 -2.32
C LEU A 258 4.41 24.76 -1.38
N HIS A 259 4.60 26.08 -1.27
CA HIS A 259 3.68 26.93 -0.50
C HIS A 259 2.27 26.94 -1.09
N LEU A 260 2.14 27.05 -2.41
CA LEU A 260 0.84 27.01 -3.08
C LEU A 260 0.14 25.67 -2.90
N GLU A 261 0.87 24.56 -2.98
CA GLU A 261 0.33 23.23 -2.69
C GLU A 261 -0.11 23.08 -1.23
N LEU A 262 0.66 23.63 -0.28
CA LEU A 262 0.32 23.61 1.14
C LEU A 262 -1.00 24.36 1.39
N GLU A 263 -1.17 25.55 0.80
CA GLU A 263 -2.42 26.32 0.92
C GLU A 263 -3.61 25.57 0.28
N LYS A 264 -3.41 24.92 -0.88
CA LYS A 264 -4.43 24.06 -1.48
C LYS A 264 -4.79 22.88 -0.59
N ALA A 265 -3.79 22.23 0.03
CA ALA A 265 -4.02 21.10 0.92
C ALA A 265 -4.80 21.52 2.18
N LYS A 266 -4.49 22.69 2.77
CA LYS A 266 -5.25 23.26 3.88
C LYS A 266 -6.71 23.52 3.49
N ALA A 267 -6.94 24.14 2.34
CA ALA A 267 -8.29 24.41 1.84
C ALA A 267 -9.09 23.12 1.57
N GLU A 268 -8.43 22.03 1.15
CA GLU A 268 -9.09 20.73 0.94
C GLU A 268 -9.50 20.07 2.25
N VAL A 269 -8.69 20.20 3.32
CA VAL A 269 -8.99 19.63 4.65
C VAL A 269 -10.22 20.29 5.30
N GLU A 270 -10.51 21.54 4.96
CA GLU A 270 -11.69 22.25 5.46
C GLU A 270 -13.00 21.80 4.80
N LYS A 271 -12.95 21.10 3.65
CA LYS A 271 -14.15 20.68 2.94
C LYS A 271 -14.85 19.54 3.69
N PRO A 272 -16.13 19.72 4.08
CA PRO A 272 -16.86 18.68 4.79
C PRO A 272 -17.25 17.51 3.88
N PHE A 273 -17.51 16.35 4.48
CA PHE A 273 -18.07 15.21 3.78
C PHE A 273 -19.53 15.48 3.38
N LEU A 274 -19.78 15.61 2.07
CA LEU A 274 -21.09 16.00 1.50
C LEU A 274 -22.24 15.06 1.89
N GLN A 275 -21.97 13.77 2.11
CA GLN A 275 -23.00 12.76 2.38
C GLN A 275 -23.12 12.40 3.87
N GLU A 276 -22.57 13.23 4.76
CA GLU A 276 -22.61 12.99 6.22
C GLU A 276 -24.04 12.95 6.74
N GLU A 277 -24.90 13.86 6.29
CA GLU A 277 -26.31 13.91 6.68
C GLU A 277 -27.10 12.71 6.14
N GLU A 278 -26.86 12.32 4.88
CA GLU A 278 -27.48 11.17 4.23
C GLU A 278 -27.13 9.87 4.99
N LEU A 279 -25.85 9.70 5.35
CA LEU A 279 -25.38 8.58 6.16
C LEU A 279 -26.08 8.58 7.52
N LYS A 280 -26.15 9.73 8.20
CA LYS A 280 -26.80 9.85 9.51
C LYS A 280 -28.29 9.49 9.45
N GLN A 281 -29.03 9.99 8.46
CA GLN A 281 -30.45 9.68 8.30
C GLN A 281 -30.69 8.19 7.99
N LYS A 282 -29.98 7.62 7.03
CA LYS A 282 -30.16 6.21 6.63
C LYS A 282 -29.71 5.24 7.74
N SER A 283 -28.62 5.57 8.44
CA SER A 283 -28.15 4.78 9.58
C SER A 283 -29.15 4.80 10.75
N LYS A 284 -29.80 5.94 11.02
CA LYS A 284 -30.87 6.06 12.01
C LYS A 284 -32.08 5.21 11.64
N ARG A 285 -32.58 5.32 10.40
CA ARG A 285 -33.72 4.52 9.92
C ARG A 285 -33.44 3.02 9.99
N LEU A 286 -32.22 2.60 9.64
CA LEU A 286 -31.77 1.22 9.76
C LEU A 286 -31.77 0.73 11.21
N ALA A 287 -31.34 1.57 12.17
CA ALA A 287 -31.36 1.25 13.58
C ALA A 287 -32.79 1.13 14.14
N GLU A 288 -33.69 2.04 13.75
CA GLU A 288 -35.12 1.96 14.09
C GLU A 288 -35.74 0.66 13.55
N LEU A 289 -35.49 0.34 12.29
CA LEU A 289 -36.01 -0.86 11.63
C LEU A 289 -35.46 -2.16 12.22
N ASN A 290 -34.19 -2.17 12.67
CA ASN A 290 -33.63 -3.29 13.42
C ASN A 290 -34.34 -3.48 14.76
N ALA A 291 -34.60 -2.39 15.50
CA ALA A 291 -35.31 -2.46 16.78
C ALA A 291 -36.75 -2.96 16.61
N GLU A 292 -37.46 -2.52 15.56
CA GLU A 292 -38.80 -3.01 15.22
C GLU A 292 -38.81 -4.52 14.94
N LEU A 293 -37.86 -5.00 14.13
CA LEU A 293 -37.74 -6.41 13.76
C LEU A 293 -37.31 -7.29 14.94
N ASP A 294 -36.43 -6.81 15.82
CA ASP A 294 -35.95 -7.56 16.99
C ASP A 294 -37.05 -7.73 18.06
N MET A 295 -37.96 -6.76 18.18
CA MET A 295 -39.10 -6.82 19.11
C MET A 295 -40.21 -7.77 18.65
N GLU A 296 -40.34 -8.00 17.34
CA GLU A 296 -41.36 -8.88 16.74
C GLU A 296 -40.90 -10.34 16.54
N GLN A 297 -39.62 -10.66 16.73
CA GLN A 297 -39.16 -12.05 16.73
C GLN A 297 -39.83 -12.80 17.91
N PRO A 298 -40.75 -13.76 17.67
CA PRO A 298 -41.24 -14.58 18.77
C PRO A 298 -40.05 -15.34 19.36
N ARG A 299 -40.04 -15.50 20.69
CA ARG A 299 -39.05 -16.26 21.49
C ARG A 299 -38.95 -17.76 21.14
N ASN A 300 -39.22 -18.16 19.91
CA ASN A 300 -39.18 -19.54 19.42
C ASN A 300 -37.77 -20.00 19.04
N SER A 301 -36.74 -19.17 19.17
CA SER A 301 -35.33 -19.55 19.01
C SER A 301 -34.66 -20.01 20.32
N THR A 302 -35.36 -19.96 21.46
CA THR A 302 -34.79 -20.31 22.77
C THR A 302 -34.87 -21.79 23.15
N SER A 303 -35.59 -22.62 22.40
CA SER A 303 -35.84 -24.02 22.82
C SER A 303 -34.88 -25.07 22.23
N GLN A 304 -33.86 -24.69 21.45
CA GLN A 304 -32.86 -25.65 20.94
C GLN A 304 -31.40 -25.28 21.23
N SER A 305 -31.13 -24.08 21.75
CA SER A 305 -29.81 -23.72 22.31
C SER A 305 -29.52 -24.40 23.64
N GLN A 306 -30.55 -24.85 24.39
CA GLN A 306 -30.36 -25.60 25.65
C GLN A 306 -30.09 -27.10 25.45
N GLN A 307 -30.60 -27.74 24.38
CA GLN A 307 -30.33 -29.17 24.14
C GLN A 307 -28.93 -29.46 23.57
N ASN A 308 -28.26 -28.46 22.99
CA ASN A 308 -26.86 -28.58 22.57
C ASN A 308 -25.86 -28.20 23.68
N ALA A 309 -26.30 -27.59 24.78
CA ALA A 309 -25.45 -27.30 25.92
C ALA A 309 -25.23 -28.54 26.82
N GLU A 310 -26.24 -29.39 27.02
CA GLU A 310 -26.13 -30.60 27.85
C GLU A 310 -25.35 -31.76 27.21
N LYS A 311 -25.05 -31.70 25.90
CA LYS A 311 -24.17 -32.69 25.23
C LYS A 311 -22.75 -32.19 24.98
N ALA A 312 -22.40 -30.99 25.43
CA ALA A 312 -21.08 -30.38 25.21
C ALA A 312 -20.21 -30.27 26.48
N GLU A 313 -20.64 -30.86 27.60
CA GLU A 313 -19.86 -30.89 28.86
C GLU A 313 -18.97 -32.13 29.05
N GLU A 314 -18.69 -32.93 28.02
CA GLU A 314 -17.51 -33.80 28.06
C GLU A 314 -16.28 -33.04 27.53
N LYS A 315 -15.54 -32.46 28.47
CA LYS A 315 -14.25 -31.76 28.28
C LYS A 315 -13.33 -32.52 27.31
N LYS A 316 -13.24 -32.05 26.07
CA LYS A 316 -12.13 -32.43 25.18
C LYS A 316 -10.86 -31.69 25.63
N PRO A 317 -9.75 -32.39 25.93
CA PRO A 317 -8.53 -31.72 26.38
C PRO A 317 -7.95 -30.86 25.26
N SER A 318 -7.29 -29.77 25.63
CA SER A 318 -6.71 -28.81 24.68
C SER A 318 -5.63 -29.48 23.80
N ILE A 319 -5.56 -29.07 22.54
CA ILE A 319 -4.57 -29.57 21.56
C ILE A 319 -3.13 -29.30 22.03
N LEU A 320 -2.92 -28.24 22.82
CA LEU A 320 -1.63 -27.90 23.44
C LEU A 320 -1.16 -28.95 24.46
N THR A 321 -2.08 -29.54 25.23
CA THR A 321 -1.77 -30.62 26.17
C THR A 321 -1.37 -31.91 25.48
N ALA A 322 -1.96 -32.21 24.30
CA ALA A 322 -1.61 -33.40 23.52
C ALA A 322 -0.22 -33.31 22.89
N LEU A 323 0.15 -32.13 22.36
CA LEU A 323 1.49 -31.88 21.79
C LEU A 323 2.60 -31.95 22.84
N ASN A 324 2.37 -31.45 24.05
CA ASN A 324 3.37 -31.49 25.13
C ASN A 324 3.58 -32.89 25.74
N SER A 325 2.66 -33.83 25.49
CA SER A 325 2.74 -35.22 25.99
C SER A 325 3.45 -36.19 25.04
N PHE A 326 3.85 -35.74 23.86
CA PHE A 326 4.45 -36.59 22.84
C PHE A 326 5.95 -36.83 23.12
N LYS A 327 6.30 -38.02 23.62
CA LYS A 327 7.69 -38.50 23.67
C LYS A 327 7.94 -39.51 22.54
N PRO A 328 8.95 -39.30 21.68
CA PRO A 328 9.31 -40.30 20.67
C PRO A 328 9.92 -41.52 21.34
N LYS A 329 9.53 -42.73 20.91
CA LYS A 329 10.14 -43.98 21.37
C LYS A 329 11.50 -44.14 20.70
N GLU A 330 12.54 -44.30 21.50
CA GLU A 330 13.89 -44.67 21.05
C GLU A 330 13.88 -46.10 20.48
N ASN A 331 14.58 -46.26 19.35
CA ASN A 331 14.82 -47.54 18.69
C ASN A 331 15.84 -48.37 19.49
N THR A 332 15.48 -49.59 19.86
CA THR A 332 16.45 -50.65 20.19
C THR A 332 16.26 -51.84 19.26
N THR A 333 17.23 -51.95 18.35
CA THR A 333 17.82 -53.15 17.75
C THR A 333 17.19 -54.52 18.08
N GLU A 334 16.72 -55.21 17.05
CA GLU A 334 16.86 -56.67 16.91
C GLU A 334 16.84 -57.06 15.43
N ILE A 335 18.02 -57.03 14.79
CA ILE A 335 18.25 -57.68 13.49
C ILE A 335 18.76 -59.09 13.79
N LYS A 336 17.88 -60.10 13.68
CA LYS A 336 18.27 -61.50 13.51
C LYS A 336 17.49 -62.15 12.37
N LYS A 337 18.19 -62.29 11.26
CA LYS A 337 18.22 -63.41 10.31
C LYS A 337 16.91 -64.19 10.12
N GLN A 338 16.31 -64.03 8.94
CA GLN A 338 16.03 -65.21 8.11
C GLN A 338 16.51 -64.96 6.68
N LYS A 339 17.24 -65.96 6.21
CA LYS A 339 18.04 -66.08 5.01
C LYS A 339 17.30 -67.08 4.11
N GLU A 340 17.45 -66.93 2.80
CA GLU A 340 17.20 -67.93 1.75
C GLU A 340 15.71 -68.20 1.44
N VAL A 341 15.25 -68.28 0.19
CA VAL A 341 15.80 -68.89 -1.04
C VAL A 341 15.20 -68.10 -2.24
N MET A 342 15.98 -67.42 -3.10
CA MET A 342 16.69 -67.93 -4.29
C MET A 342 15.77 -68.55 -5.37
N LEU A 343 15.36 -67.76 -6.36
CA LEU A 343 15.71 -67.92 -7.79
C LEU A 343 15.21 -66.73 -8.60
#